data_AF-A0A7S4JZG2-F1
#
_entry.id   AF-A0A7S4JZG2-F1
#
_cell.length_a   1.000
_cell.length_b   1.000
_cell.length_c   1.000
_cell.angle_alpha   90.00
_cell.angle_beta   90.00
_cell.angle_gamma   90.00
#
_symmetry.space_group_name_H-M   'P 1'
#
loop_
_entity.id
_entity.type
_entity.pdbx_description
1 polymer ?
#
loop_
_entity_poly.entity_id
_entity_poly.type
_entity_poly.pdbx_seq_one_letter_code
_entity_poly.pdbx_strand_id
1 'polypeptide(L)'
;ENAREAVTAVLGGDSGALLASLVPSLRKIVLTEVGNDSITSKSSAAPIRGSGEVTMRKLSLQLRMLFQATCDREHPAVLCLDDLQWADELSLELVHALLTDPEIDGLMFVGSYRNNEVGPDHPLTLRLEAMRKSSSGVAITDVRVKNLDAKSLNTLISDSLRLAPGTTRSLAEAVRSKTGGNPLFAVQFLASLRDEGLLRFSLPTRRWEWDIEKIRSRDVSDDVVELLVAKMLRLDPEVRKALRVVAAFGAKCQEVIFDILDRDLPEKQAGSTIASLDVAVTEGLLVKTDTLYRFSHDQIQRAALLLVAESDRPAFHLKIGRLLCKQSTEEEMESYIFVVVDQLHRGSALITDDLERTNLCRLSLMAGEVASSAMSAFLPTLAFLKAGLGLLVEEDWEAHRQLCFQLFNSCAETEFTLGEFDSMKVHVDEVLRRARTLEEKLRAYFTLVQSLAVQDCANDAINMAFIVLSQLGEPLPNMWSEAMVKMEITETESLLSQETEDSLLAKKTMIDEGKQNAMMFMGLIVPYVFSQMKPFFPVVVCRMVRLSILHGVCRDSAYCFACYGIISCRVLGKYYEGYRMGKLALSIMDKFEATDQLARISVAVYGLISTWTEPIQVCFPHLKRAIDIG
;
A
#
# COMPACT_ATOMS: atom_id res chain seq x y z
N GLU A 1 -14.87 13.62 25.69
CA GLU A 1 -15.95 13.51 24.69
C GLU A 1 -15.67 14.39 23.45
N ASN A 2 -15.25 15.66 23.61
CA ASN A 2 -14.96 16.57 22.48
C ASN A 2 -14.03 16.07 21.36
N ALA A 3 -12.89 15.43 21.65
CA ALA A 3 -11.95 15.03 20.59
C ALA A 3 -12.50 13.93 19.66
N ARG A 4 -13.32 13.02 20.20
CA ARG A 4 -13.95 11.96 19.40
C ARG A 4 -15.00 12.53 18.47
N GLU A 5 -15.82 13.46 18.96
CA GLU A 5 -16.83 14.16 18.14
C GLU A 5 -16.18 15.05 17.09
N ALA A 6 -15.11 15.79 17.43
CA ALA A 6 -14.36 16.60 16.48
C ALA A 6 -13.72 15.75 15.37
N VAL A 7 -13.08 14.63 15.73
CA VAL A 7 -12.50 13.69 14.76
C VAL A 7 -13.59 13.02 13.91
N THR A 8 -14.75 12.68 14.49
CA THR A 8 -15.87 12.09 13.73
C THR A 8 -16.53 13.12 12.82
N ALA A 9 -16.64 14.38 13.22
CA ALA A 9 -17.20 15.45 12.39
C ALA A 9 -16.32 15.77 11.17
N VAL A 10 -15.00 15.60 11.31
CA VAL A 10 -14.01 15.96 10.30
C VAL A 10 -13.59 14.76 9.44
N LEU A 11 -13.50 13.57 10.02
CA LEU A 11 -13.05 12.35 9.34
C LEU A 11 -14.11 11.24 9.29
N GLY A 12 -15.35 11.48 9.73
CA GLY A 12 -16.42 10.48 9.75
C GLY A 12 -16.82 9.97 8.37
N GLY A 13 -17.32 8.72 8.32
CA GLY A 13 -17.73 8.05 7.09
C GLY A 13 -16.53 7.59 6.22
N ASP A 14 -16.71 7.61 4.90
CA ASP A 14 -15.69 7.15 3.94
C ASP A 14 -14.49 8.12 3.83
N SER A 15 -14.65 9.38 4.25
CA SER A 15 -13.61 10.42 4.22
C SER A 15 -12.40 10.12 5.12
N GLY A 16 -12.54 9.28 6.14
CA GLY A 16 -11.45 8.80 6.99
C GLY A 16 -11.03 7.37 6.70
N ALA A 17 -11.61 6.71 5.68
CA ALA A 17 -11.38 5.28 5.41
C ALA A 17 -9.92 4.98 5.03
N LEU A 18 -9.26 5.89 4.30
CA LEU A 18 -7.84 5.77 3.94
C LEU A 18 -6.92 5.89 5.18
N LEU A 19 -7.15 6.85 6.06
CA LEU A 19 -6.42 6.92 7.34
C LEU A 19 -6.72 5.73 8.25
N ALA A 20 -7.97 5.24 8.27
CA ALA A 20 -8.38 4.09 9.08
C ALA A 20 -7.88 2.75 8.51
N SER A 21 -7.56 2.66 7.23
CA SER A 21 -6.90 1.49 6.63
C SER A 21 -5.40 1.47 6.96
N LEU A 22 -4.76 2.63 6.99
CA LEU A 22 -3.34 2.79 7.35
C LEU A 22 -3.11 2.70 8.87
N VAL A 23 -4.05 3.19 9.67
CA VAL A 23 -3.96 3.21 11.14
C VAL A 23 -5.22 2.55 11.73
N PRO A 24 -5.21 1.22 11.93
CA PRO A 24 -6.39 0.46 12.35
C PRO A 24 -7.00 0.89 13.70
N SER A 25 -6.23 1.55 14.57
CA SER A 25 -6.73 2.11 15.83
C SER A 25 -7.69 3.28 15.63
N LEU A 26 -7.56 4.05 14.54
CA LEU A 26 -8.50 5.12 14.17
C LEU A 26 -9.86 4.58 13.72
N ARG A 27 -9.93 3.32 13.28
CA ARG A 27 -11.17 2.66 12.86
C ARG A 27 -12.25 2.68 13.94
N LYS A 28 -11.86 2.54 15.22
CA LYS A 28 -12.78 2.56 16.38
C LYS A 28 -13.37 3.95 16.68
N ILE A 29 -12.74 4.99 16.16
CA ILE A 29 -13.13 6.40 16.35
C ILE A 29 -13.97 6.85 15.15
N VAL A 30 -13.51 6.53 13.94
CA VAL A 30 -14.07 7.00 12.66
C VAL A 30 -15.35 6.25 12.23
N LEU A 31 -15.50 4.97 12.60
CA LEU A 31 -16.62 4.12 12.15
C LEU A 31 -17.80 4.02 13.13
N THR A 32 -17.88 4.86 14.17
CA THR A 32 -18.89 4.66 15.24
C THR A 32 -20.30 5.18 15.00
N GLU A 33 -20.63 5.68 13.80
CA GLU A 33 -22.02 6.04 13.45
C GLU A 33 -22.52 5.28 12.21
N VAL A 34 -22.58 3.95 12.32
CA VAL A 34 -23.65 3.19 11.67
C VAL A 34 -24.24 2.28 12.74
N GLY A 35 -25.54 2.44 13.00
CA GLY A 35 -26.25 1.76 14.06
C GLY A 35 -25.93 0.28 14.15
N ASN A 36 -25.71 -0.15 15.39
CA ASN A 36 -25.48 -1.53 15.77
C ASN A 36 -26.77 -2.32 15.55
N ASP A 37 -26.97 -2.83 14.34
CA ASP A 37 -27.67 -4.09 14.03
C ASP A 37 -27.39 -4.40 12.55
N SER A 38 -26.68 -5.52 12.30
CA SER A 38 -26.42 -6.18 10.99
C SER A 38 -25.19 -5.81 10.11
N ILE A 39 -24.09 -5.28 10.65
CA ILE A 39 -22.80 -5.25 9.90
C ILE A 39 -21.78 -6.22 10.53
N THR A 40 -22.14 -7.50 10.51
CA THR A 40 -21.18 -8.62 10.49
C THR A 40 -21.23 -9.26 9.11
N SER A 41 -21.01 -8.49 8.05
CA SER A 41 -20.56 -9.06 6.77
C SER A 41 -19.84 -8.00 5.94
N LYS A 42 -18.60 -8.31 5.56
CA LYS A 42 -17.89 -7.85 4.36
C LYS A 42 -18.23 -6.44 3.84
N SER A 43 -17.86 -5.39 4.58
CA SER A 43 -17.61 -4.09 3.95
C SER A 43 -16.15 -4.06 3.49
N SER A 44 -15.92 -4.54 2.27
CA SER A 44 -14.70 -4.29 1.51
C SER A 44 -14.67 -2.80 1.21
N ALA A 45 -13.86 -2.04 1.94
CA ALA A 45 -13.53 -0.66 1.56
C ALA A 45 -12.98 -0.69 0.13
N ALA A 46 -13.75 -0.17 -0.82
CA ALA A 46 -13.35 -0.13 -2.22
C ALA A 46 -12.02 0.65 -2.33
N PRO A 47 -11.02 0.14 -3.08
CA PRO A 47 -9.74 0.82 -3.23
C PRO A 47 -9.95 2.15 -3.94
N ILE A 48 -9.50 3.24 -3.31
CA ILE A 48 -9.56 4.58 -3.87
C ILE A 48 -8.61 4.61 -5.08
N ARG A 49 -9.17 4.52 -6.28
CA ARG A 49 -8.43 4.63 -7.56
C ARG A 49 -8.10 6.10 -7.81
N GLY A 50 -6.89 6.49 -7.45
CA GLY A 50 -6.26 7.74 -7.84
C GLY A 50 -4.78 7.50 -8.10
N SER A 51 -4.13 8.42 -8.83
CA SER A 51 -2.68 8.39 -8.96
C SER A 51 -1.98 8.44 -7.62
N GLY A 52 -0.73 7.95 -7.55
CA GLY A 52 0.05 7.99 -6.31
C GLY A 52 0.08 9.40 -5.70
N GLU A 53 0.11 10.43 -6.56
CA GLU A 53 -0.06 11.83 -6.15
C GLU A 53 -1.44 12.14 -5.56
N VAL A 54 -2.54 11.65 -6.14
CA VAL A 54 -3.90 11.89 -5.63
C VAL A 54 -4.10 11.20 -4.28
N THR A 55 -3.59 9.99 -4.10
CA THR A 55 -3.66 9.26 -2.83
C THR A 55 -2.82 9.96 -1.75
N MET A 56 -1.62 10.42 -2.07
CA MET A 56 -0.79 11.19 -1.13
C MET A 56 -1.37 12.57 -0.81
N ARG A 57 -2.00 13.26 -1.78
CA ARG A 57 -2.74 14.50 -1.53
C ARG A 57 -3.97 14.28 -0.64
N LYS A 58 -4.71 13.19 -0.86
CA LYS A 58 -5.82 12.78 0.02
C LYS A 58 -5.33 12.48 1.44
N LEU A 59 -4.24 11.72 1.58
CA LEU A 59 -3.61 11.44 2.87
C LEU A 59 -3.14 12.73 3.56
N SER A 60 -2.51 13.63 2.82
CA SER A 60 -2.06 14.94 3.33
C SER A 60 -3.22 15.78 3.82
N LEU A 61 -4.30 15.87 3.05
CA LEU A 61 -5.50 16.59 3.45
C LEU A 61 -6.13 15.98 4.71
N GLN A 62 -6.27 14.66 4.76
CA GLN A 62 -6.86 13.96 5.90
C GLN A 62 -6.01 14.12 7.18
N LEU A 63 -4.69 14.06 7.08
CA LEU A 63 -3.81 14.32 8.22
C LEU A 63 -3.88 15.77 8.69
N ARG A 64 -3.93 16.74 7.76
CA ARG A 64 -4.13 18.15 8.11
C ARG A 64 -5.44 18.33 8.86
N MET A 65 -6.52 17.82 8.31
CA MET A 65 -7.85 17.84 8.91
C MET A 65 -7.87 17.19 10.31
N LEU A 66 -7.17 16.06 10.49
CA LEU A 66 -7.02 15.42 11.80
C LEU A 66 -6.39 16.37 12.81
N PHE A 67 -5.20 16.90 12.50
CA PHE A 67 -4.46 17.76 13.40
C PHE A 67 -5.18 19.09 13.64
N GLN A 68 -5.84 19.68 12.64
CA GLN A 68 -6.71 20.85 12.82
C GLN A 68 -7.86 20.59 13.81
N ALA A 69 -8.44 19.38 13.79
CA ALA A 69 -9.55 19.02 14.67
C ALA A 69 -9.12 18.65 16.09
N THR A 70 -7.87 18.23 16.28
CA THR A 70 -7.37 17.69 17.55
C THR A 70 -6.31 18.54 18.24
N CYS A 71 -5.74 19.53 17.56
CA CYS A 71 -4.65 20.33 18.07
C CYS A 71 -5.03 21.80 18.14
N ASP A 72 -4.83 22.35 19.34
CA ASP A 72 -4.87 23.77 19.60
C ASP A 72 -3.87 24.09 20.74
N ARG A 73 -3.83 25.35 21.19
CA ARG A 73 -2.93 25.78 22.28
C ARG A 73 -3.26 25.18 23.64
N GLU A 74 -4.52 24.82 23.88
CA GLU A 74 -4.97 24.18 25.12
C GLU A 74 -4.76 22.66 25.06
N HIS A 75 -4.65 22.09 23.85
CA HIS A 75 -4.48 20.68 23.54
C HIS A 75 -3.32 20.45 22.54
N PRO A 76 -2.06 20.72 22.91
CA PRO A 76 -0.95 20.56 22.01
C PRO A 76 -0.66 19.08 21.71
N ALA A 77 -0.24 18.79 20.48
CA ALA A 77 0.23 17.46 20.09
C ALA A 77 1.72 17.47 19.76
N VAL A 78 2.38 16.34 20.06
CA VAL A 78 3.77 16.12 19.69
C VAL A 78 3.85 14.95 18.72
N LEU A 79 4.31 15.21 17.51
CA LEU A 79 4.59 14.20 16.50
C LEU A 79 6.08 13.87 16.50
N CYS A 80 6.43 12.65 16.88
CA CYS A 80 7.81 12.16 16.91
C CYS A 80 8.05 11.17 15.76
N LEU A 81 9.01 11.44 14.89
CA LEU A 81 9.46 10.52 13.85
C LEU A 81 10.94 10.21 14.01
N ASP A 82 11.27 8.92 14.00
CA ASP A 82 12.64 8.43 14.09
C ASP A 82 13.21 8.09 12.71
N ASP A 83 14.53 8.12 12.58
CA ASP A 83 15.28 7.78 11.37
C ASP A 83 14.86 8.50 10.07
N LEU A 84 14.70 9.83 10.13
CA LEU A 84 14.28 10.63 8.96
C LEU A 84 15.27 10.59 7.77
N GLN A 85 16.49 10.06 7.95
CA GLN A 85 17.42 9.84 6.84
C GLN A 85 16.90 8.86 5.77
N TRP A 86 15.89 8.05 6.08
CA TRP A 86 15.28 7.11 5.12
C TRP A 86 13.94 7.59 4.57
N ALA A 87 13.47 8.77 4.99
CA ALA A 87 12.21 9.32 4.50
C ALA A 87 12.33 9.72 3.02
N ASP A 88 11.36 9.32 2.21
CA ASP A 88 11.26 9.74 0.82
C ASP A 88 10.79 11.20 0.69
N GLU A 89 10.92 11.76 -0.51
CA GLU A 89 10.62 13.18 -0.76
C GLU A 89 9.14 13.51 -0.50
N LEU A 90 8.23 12.59 -0.83
CA LEU A 90 6.79 12.73 -0.63
C LEU A 90 6.42 12.74 0.87
N SER A 91 7.05 11.91 1.70
CA SER A 91 6.84 11.92 3.16
C SER A 91 7.34 13.23 3.79
N LEU A 92 8.50 13.72 3.32
CA LEU A 92 9.04 15.00 3.79
C LEU A 92 8.18 16.19 3.34
N GLU A 93 7.54 16.09 2.17
CA GLU A 93 6.55 17.06 1.71
C GLU A 93 5.31 17.10 2.58
N LEU A 94 4.80 15.94 2.97
CA LEU A 94 3.68 15.83 3.89
C LEU A 94 3.98 16.50 5.24
N VAL A 95 5.14 16.20 5.83
CA VAL A 95 5.57 16.82 7.09
C VAL A 95 5.69 18.34 6.94
N HIS A 96 6.20 18.80 5.79
CA HIS A 96 6.27 20.22 5.51
C HIS A 96 4.89 20.87 5.46
N ALA A 97 3.95 20.28 4.71
CA ALA A 97 2.59 20.80 4.59
C ALA A 97 1.89 20.92 5.94
N LEU A 98 2.07 19.92 6.84
CA LEU A 98 1.51 19.94 8.19
C LEU A 98 2.10 21.07 9.05
N LEU A 99 3.42 21.25 9.02
CA LEU A 99 4.08 22.25 9.88
C LEU A 99 3.88 23.69 9.41
N THR A 100 3.60 23.89 8.13
CA THR A 100 3.36 25.22 7.56
C THR A 100 1.88 25.60 7.50
N ASP A 101 0.98 24.73 7.94
CA ASP A 101 -0.46 25.00 7.91
C ASP A 101 -0.85 26.02 8.99
N PRO A 102 -1.37 27.21 8.63
CA PRO A 102 -1.76 28.23 9.60
C PRO A 102 -2.97 27.85 10.45
N GLU A 103 -3.76 26.85 10.03
CA GLU A 103 -4.94 26.38 10.78
C GLU A 103 -4.58 25.36 11.88
N ILE A 104 -3.34 24.85 11.90
CA ILE A 104 -2.86 23.94 12.93
C ILE A 104 -2.08 24.74 13.97
N ASP A 105 -2.72 25.03 15.12
CA ASP A 105 -2.06 25.63 16.27
C ASP A 105 -1.73 24.55 17.31
N GLY A 106 -0.57 24.65 17.98
CA GLY A 106 -0.18 23.69 19.02
C GLY A 106 0.43 22.35 18.56
N LEU A 107 0.89 22.21 17.30
CA LEU A 107 1.64 21.03 16.85
C LEU A 107 3.15 21.22 17.02
N MET A 108 3.80 20.29 17.73
CA MET A 108 5.27 20.20 17.84
C MET A 108 5.77 18.97 17.09
N PHE A 109 6.76 19.15 16.22
CA PHE A 109 7.42 18.05 15.52
C PHE A 109 8.81 17.77 16.09
N VAL A 110 9.10 16.50 16.36
CA VAL A 110 10.40 16.02 16.80
C VAL A 110 10.89 14.96 15.82
N GLY A 111 11.96 15.28 15.11
CA GLY A 111 12.61 14.37 14.16
C GLY A 111 14.01 13.99 14.63
N SER A 112 14.33 12.70 14.65
CA SER A 112 15.72 12.22 14.77
C SER A 112 16.26 11.77 13.42
N TYR A 113 17.53 12.09 13.16
CA TYR A 113 18.23 11.61 11.98
C TYR A 113 19.74 11.51 12.22
N ARG A 114 20.41 10.73 11.38
CA ARG A 114 21.86 10.53 11.41
C ARG A 114 22.58 11.60 10.60
N ASN A 115 23.32 12.47 11.28
CA ASN A 115 24.05 13.57 10.64
C ASN A 115 25.18 13.15 9.69
N ASN A 116 25.63 11.89 9.75
CA ASN A 116 26.64 11.32 8.86
C ASN A 116 26.05 10.68 7.60
N GLU A 117 24.74 10.42 7.57
CA GLU A 117 24.02 9.84 6.42
C GLU A 117 23.25 10.92 5.63
N VAL A 118 23.13 12.13 6.17
CA VAL A 118 22.38 13.25 5.59
C VAL A 118 23.36 14.34 5.15
N GLY A 119 23.71 14.33 3.86
CA GLY A 119 24.60 15.31 3.23
C GLY A 119 23.91 16.63 2.84
N PRO A 120 24.66 17.59 2.27
CA PRO A 120 24.13 18.87 1.82
C PRO A 120 22.99 18.73 0.77
N ASP A 121 23.13 17.75 -0.13
CA ASP A 121 22.18 17.51 -1.22
C ASP A 121 21.02 16.58 -0.83
N HIS A 122 20.96 16.13 0.42
CA HIS A 122 19.92 15.21 0.88
C HIS A 122 18.55 15.92 0.95
N PRO A 123 17.43 15.27 0.53
CA PRO A 123 16.10 15.87 0.52
C PRO A 123 15.69 16.49 1.88
N LEU A 124 16.00 15.81 2.98
CA LEU A 124 15.79 16.33 4.34
C LEU A 124 16.50 17.67 4.59
N THR A 125 17.77 17.79 4.18
CA THR A 125 18.58 19.02 4.35
C THR A 125 17.96 20.17 3.57
N LEU A 126 17.64 19.94 2.29
CA LEU A 126 17.04 20.93 1.41
C LEU A 126 15.69 21.41 1.97
N ARG A 127 14.87 20.51 2.51
CA ARG A 127 13.56 20.85 3.08
C ARG A 127 13.66 21.62 4.39
N LEU A 128 14.58 21.24 5.28
CA LEU A 128 14.87 22.00 6.51
C LEU A 128 15.38 23.40 6.19
N GLU A 129 16.26 23.55 5.19
CA GLU A 129 16.72 24.85 4.72
C GLU A 129 15.59 25.70 4.13
N ALA A 130 14.71 25.08 3.33
CA ALA A 130 13.54 25.76 2.78
C ALA A 130 12.66 26.30 3.91
N MET A 131 12.35 25.48 4.93
CA MET A 131 11.56 25.91 6.09
C MET A 131 12.22 27.06 6.88
N ARG A 132 13.56 27.07 6.99
CA ARG A 132 14.30 28.17 7.66
C ARG A 132 14.29 29.47 6.87
N LYS A 133 14.29 29.38 5.53
CA LYS A 133 14.29 30.54 4.62
C LYS A 133 12.89 31.11 4.40
N SER A 134 11.86 30.27 4.50
CA SER A 134 10.46 30.66 4.39
C SER A 134 10.02 31.55 5.56
N SER A 135 9.23 32.59 5.27
CA SER A 135 8.51 33.39 6.28
C SER A 135 7.36 32.63 6.97
N SER A 136 7.43 31.30 6.98
CA SER A 136 6.34 30.38 7.36
C SER A 136 6.10 30.29 8.87
N GLY A 137 6.85 31.01 9.71
CA GLY A 137 6.62 31.08 11.16
C GLY A 137 7.03 29.85 11.97
N VAL A 138 7.56 28.79 11.32
CA VAL A 138 7.98 27.55 11.99
C VAL A 138 9.32 27.73 12.71
N ALA A 139 9.33 27.57 14.03
CA ALA A 139 10.55 27.63 14.82
C ALA A 139 11.29 26.28 14.79
N ILE A 140 12.47 26.24 14.16
CA ILE A 140 13.30 25.03 14.08
C ILE A 140 14.45 25.12 15.08
N THR A 141 14.60 24.09 15.91
CA THR A 141 15.71 23.95 16.86
C THR A 141 16.49 22.68 16.57
N ASP A 142 17.77 22.83 16.23
CA ASP A 142 18.67 21.67 16.06
C ASP A 142 19.30 21.26 17.39
N VAL A 143 19.05 20.02 17.81
CA VAL A 143 19.68 19.44 19.01
C VAL A 143 20.70 18.40 18.58
N ARG A 144 21.99 18.77 18.60
CA ARG A 144 23.07 17.83 18.31
C ARG A 144 23.38 16.97 19.53
N VAL A 145 22.92 15.72 19.53
CA VAL A 145 23.23 14.73 20.56
C VAL A 145 24.69 14.29 20.42
N LYS A 146 25.51 14.57 21.43
CA LYS A 146 26.92 14.15 21.49
C LYS A 146 27.05 12.87 22.31
N ASN A 147 28.17 12.16 22.15
CA ASN A 147 28.57 11.09 23.06
C ASN A 147 28.64 11.59 24.50
N LEU A 148 28.42 10.69 25.46
CA LEU A 148 28.45 10.99 26.88
C LEU A 148 29.84 11.49 27.29
N ASP A 149 29.86 12.60 28.00
CA ASP A 149 31.07 13.06 28.67
C ASP A 149 31.41 12.14 29.86
N ALA A 150 32.63 12.30 30.41
CA ALA A 150 33.09 11.46 31.51
C ALA A 150 32.19 11.52 32.74
N LYS A 151 31.58 12.69 33.00
CA LYS A 151 30.70 12.89 34.16
C LYS A 151 29.39 12.14 33.96
N SER A 152 28.74 12.30 32.82
CA SER A 152 27.46 11.66 32.50
C SER A 152 27.60 10.15 32.39
N LEU A 153 28.69 9.66 31.78
CA LEU A 153 28.98 8.24 31.73
C LEU A 153 29.23 7.66 33.13
N ASN A 154 29.96 8.39 33.98
CA ASN A 154 30.17 7.96 35.36
C ASN A 154 28.87 7.95 36.17
N THR A 155 27.96 8.90 35.94
CA THR A 155 26.62 8.89 36.52
C THR A 155 25.82 7.66 36.06
N LEU A 156 25.83 7.36 34.76
CA LEU A 156 25.17 6.16 34.23
C LEU A 156 25.71 4.88 34.88
N ILE A 157 27.03 4.75 35.04
CA ILE A 157 27.67 3.59 35.67
C ILE A 157 27.39 3.54 37.17
N SER A 158 27.48 4.67 37.87
CA SER A 158 27.23 4.75 39.31
C SER A 158 25.80 4.36 39.65
N ASP A 159 24.84 4.83 38.85
CA ASP A 159 23.42 4.55 39.06
C ASP A 159 23.11 3.08 38.74
N SER A 160 23.70 2.55 37.65
CA SER A 160 23.53 1.15 37.25
C SER A 160 24.09 0.18 38.30
N LEU A 161 25.26 0.48 38.88
CA LEU A 161 25.90 -0.34 39.91
C LEU A 161 25.40 -0.03 41.33
N ARG A 162 24.59 1.03 41.48
CA ARG A 162 24.13 1.58 42.77
C ARG A 162 25.29 1.92 43.72
N LEU A 163 26.33 2.55 43.18
CA LEU A 163 27.53 2.97 43.90
C LEU A 163 27.65 4.49 43.92
N ALA A 164 28.42 5.03 44.87
CA ALA A 164 28.74 6.45 44.88
C ALA A 164 29.60 6.83 43.65
N PRO A 165 29.35 7.98 42.98
CA PRO A 165 30.08 8.39 41.77
C PRO A 165 31.60 8.48 41.92
N GLY A 166 32.11 8.68 43.14
CA GLY A 166 33.55 8.67 43.41
C GLY A 166 34.20 7.29 43.22
N THR A 167 33.44 6.21 43.45
CA THR A 167 33.93 4.82 43.41
C THR A 167 34.02 4.29 41.99
N THR A 168 33.12 4.72 41.11
CA THR A 168 33.00 4.24 39.73
C THR A 168 33.86 5.01 38.73
N ARG A 169 34.56 6.08 39.16
CA ARG A 169 35.31 6.98 38.28
C ARG A 169 36.36 6.24 37.44
N SER A 170 37.14 5.37 38.07
CA SER A 170 38.19 4.60 37.37
C SER A 170 37.60 3.66 36.32
N LEU A 171 36.48 3.01 36.63
CA LEU A 171 35.74 2.18 35.69
C LEU A 171 35.16 3.02 34.54
N ALA A 172 34.57 4.17 34.85
CA ALA A 172 34.00 5.07 33.84
C ALA A 172 35.04 5.62 32.87
N GLU A 173 36.25 5.94 33.35
CA GLU A 173 37.38 6.34 32.50
C GLU A 173 37.82 5.20 31.58
N ALA A 174 37.94 3.98 32.11
CA ALA A 174 38.30 2.82 31.31
C ALA A 174 37.25 2.51 30.25
N VAL A 175 35.96 2.52 30.62
CA VAL A 175 34.84 2.36 29.68
C VAL A 175 34.87 3.46 28.63
N ARG A 176 35.01 4.74 29.02
CA ARG A 176 35.05 5.86 28.06
C ARG A 176 36.21 5.74 27.08
N SER A 177 37.38 5.32 27.55
CA SER A 177 38.56 5.15 26.70
C SER A 177 38.36 4.11 25.60
N LYS A 178 37.52 3.10 25.86
CA LYS A 178 37.20 2.04 24.89
C LYS A 178 35.97 2.36 24.06
N THR A 179 35.04 3.17 24.58
CA THR A 179 33.74 3.38 23.92
C THR A 179 33.54 4.75 23.29
N GLY A 180 34.50 5.65 23.46
CA GLY A 180 34.37 7.05 23.00
C GLY A 180 33.19 7.80 23.64
N GLY A 181 32.60 7.25 24.71
CA GLY A 181 31.40 7.78 25.35
C GLY A 181 30.08 7.44 24.65
N ASN A 182 30.07 6.56 23.64
CA ASN A 182 28.82 6.13 23.00
C ASN A 182 27.96 5.34 24.03
N PRO A 183 26.73 5.77 24.36
CA PRO A 183 25.90 5.12 25.37
C PRO A 183 25.64 3.63 25.11
N LEU A 184 25.28 3.28 23.86
CA LEU A 184 25.02 1.90 23.46
C LEU A 184 26.27 1.04 23.66
N PHE A 185 27.42 1.56 23.22
CA PHE A 185 28.68 0.85 23.33
C PHE A 185 29.12 0.68 24.79
N ALA A 186 28.94 1.71 25.62
CA ALA A 186 29.22 1.65 27.05
C ALA A 186 28.41 0.57 27.76
N VAL A 187 27.10 0.49 27.50
CA VAL A 187 26.23 -0.53 28.10
C VAL A 187 26.63 -1.93 27.65
N GLN A 188 26.92 -2.12 26.35
CA GLN A 188 27.33 -3.43 25.82
C GLN A 188 28.71 -3.86 26.32
N PHE A 189 29.65 -2.92 26.43
CA PHE A 189 30.97 -3.20 26.99
C PHE A 189 30.88 -3.60 28.46
N LEU A 190 30.08 -2.89 29.27
CA LEU A 190 29.83 -3.24 30.68
C LEU A 190 29.18 -4.62 30.83
N ALA A 191 28.22 -4.96 29.97
CA ALA A 191 27.62 -6.29 29.94
C ALA A 191 28.68 -7.37 29.62
N SER A 192 29.53 -7.14 28.61
CA SER A 192 30.63 -8.05 28.28
C SER A 192 31.62 -8.23 29.43
N LEU A 193 31.94 -7.16 30.18
CA LEU A 193 32.81 -7.27 31.36
C LEU A 193 32.18 -8.12 32.46
N ARG A 194 30.86 -8.04 32.62
CA ARG A 194 30.12 -8.87 33.57
C ARG A 194 30.13 -10.34 33.16
N ASP A 195 29.86 -10.62 31.90
CA ASP A 195 29.77 -12.00 31.40
C ASP A 195 31.14 -12.70 31.44
N GLU A 196 32.24 -11.95 31.28
CA GLU A 196 33.62 -12.43 31.44
C GLU A 196 34.10 -12.49 32.92
N GLY A 197 33.25 -12.08 33.86
CA GLY A 197 33.59 -12.03 35.29
C GLY A 197 34.58 -10.93 35.69
N LEU A 198 34.93 -10.03 34.78
CA LEU A 198 35.78 -8.86 35.01
C LEU A 198 35.07 -7.75 35.78
N LEU A 199 33.74 -7.74 35.77
CA LEU A 199 32.87 -6.91 36.60
C LEU A 199 31.86 -7.82 37.31
N ARG A 200 32.04 -8.07 38.60
CA ARG A 200 31.22 -9.04 39.33
C ARG A 200 30.72 -8.50 40.65
N PHE A 201 29.54 -8.95 41.07
CA PHE A 201 29.06 -8.70 42.42
C PHE A 201 29.59 -9.79 43.36
N SER A 202 30.45 -9.40 44.30
CA SER A 202 31.06 -10.30 45.27
C SER A 202 30.12 -10.47 46.47
N LEU A 203 29.53 -11.67 46.60
CA LEU A 203 28.64 -12.00 47.72
C LEU A 203 29.31 -11.89 49.11
N PRO A 204 30.59 -12.29 49.31
CA PRO A 204 31.25 -12.15 50.60
C PRO A 204 31.46 -10.69 51.03
N THR A 205 31.82 -9.81 50.09
CA THR A 205 32.09 -8.40 50.38
C THR A 205 30.86 -7.51 50.20
N ARG A 206 29.77 -8.05 49.62
CA ARG A 206 28.53 -7.37 49.20
C ARG A 206 28.79 -6.11 48.37
N ARG A 207 29.80 -6.17 47.49
CA ARG A 207 30.24 -5.05 46.66
C ARG A 207 30.53 -5.51 45.25
N TRP A 208 30.43 -4.57 44.31
CA TRP A 208 30.98 -4.77 42.97
C TRP A 208 32.50 -4.73 43.02
N GLU A 209 33.12 -5.72 42.38
CA GLU A 209 34.56 -5.84 42.20
C GLU A 209 34.85 -5.85 40.70
N TRP A 210 35.92 -5.16 40.29
CA TRP A 210 36.39 -5.19 38.90
C TRP A 210 37.92 -5.13 38.81
N ASP A 211 38.46 -5.73 37.76
CA ASP A 211 39.90 -5.74 37.47
C ASP A 211 40.24 -4.66 36.45
N ILE A 212 40.67 -3.49 36.95
CA ILE A 212 40.92 -2.32 36.11
C ILE A 212 42.06 -2.52 35.10
N GLU A 213 43.07 -3.32 35.45
CA GLU A 213 44.22 -3.57 34.58
C GLU A 213 43.81 -4.47 33.41
N LYS A 214 43.02 -5.53 33.68
CA LYS A 214 42.46 -6.36 32.61
C LYS A 214 41.53 -5.57 31.70
N ILE A 215 40.67 -4.72 32.26
CA ILE A 215 39.74 -3.88 31.48
C ILE A 215 40.52 -2.92 30.56
N ARG A 216 41.61 -2.31 31.03
CA ARG A 216 42.45 -1.39 30.23
C ARG A 216 43.23 -2.12 29.14
N SER A 217 43.77 -3.29 29.45
CA SER A 217 44.56 -4.13 28.53
C SER A 217 43.74 -4.76 27.40
N ARG A 218 42.40 -4.68 27.48
CA ARG A 218 41.52 -5.30 26.51
C ARG A 218 41.49 -4.49 25.21
N ASP A 219 41.91 -5.09 24.10
CA ASP A 219 41.66 -4.52 22.79
C ASP A 219 40.16 -4.60 22.50
N VAL A 220 39.56 -3.42 22.37
CA VAL A 220 38.21 -3.27 21.82
C VAL A 220 38.41 -2.44 20.59
N SER A 221 37.98 -2.93 19.43
CA SER A 221 37.96 -2.11 18.24
C SER A 221 37.07 -0.90 18.44
N ASP A 222 37.38 0.21 17.78
CA ASP A 222 36.61 1.45 17.86
C ASP A 222 35.19 1.33 17.29
N ASP A 223 34.80 0.17 16.76
CA ASP A 223 33.50 -0.09 16.14
C ASP A 223 32.58 -0.94 17.04
N VAL A 224 31.46 -0.31 17.46
CA VAL A 224 30.38 -0.93 18.24
C VAL A 224 29.85 -2.20 17.58
N VAL A 225 29.82 -2.22 16.23
CA VAL A 225 29.32 -3.33 15.46
C VAL A 225 30.19 -4.57 15.63
N GLU A 226 31.52 -4.43 15.64
CA GLU A 226 32.44 -5.55 15.84
C GLU A 226 32.32 -6.16 17.24
N LEU A 227 32.16 -5.33 18.29
CA LEU A 227 31.90 -5.85 19.64
C LEU A 227 30.57 -6.62 19.70
N LEU A 228 29.53 -6.11 19.05
CA LEU A 228 28.23 -6.78 18.99
C LEU A 228 28.30 -8.10 18.21
N VAL A 229 29.02 -8.13 17.09
CA VAL A 229 29.30 -9.37 16.34
C VAL A 229 30.05 -10.36 17.22
N ALA A 230 31.10 -9.95 17.92
CA ALA A 230 31.85 -10.82 18.83
C ALA A 230 30.99 -11.36 19.98
N LYS A 231 30.09 -10.53 20.54
CA LYS A 231 29.12 -10.97 21.55
C LYS A 231 28.18 -12.02 20.98
N MET A 232 27.59 -11.76 19.81
CA MET A 232 26.69 -12.69 19.14
C MET A 232 27.37 -14.02 18.79
N LEU A 233 28.64 -14.00 18.36
CA LEU A 233 29.39 -15.22 18.06
C LEU A 233 29.59 -16.13 19.27
N ARG A 234 29.55 -15.60 20.50
CA ARG A 234 29.63 -16.39 21.74
C ARG A 234 28.32 -17.05 22.15
N LEU A 235 27.19 -16.64 21.57
CA LEU A 235 25.88 -17.24 21.87
C LEU A 235 25.75 -18.65 21.30
N ASP A 236 24.77 -19.40 21.78
CA ASP A 236 24.46 -20.73 21.26
C ASP A 236 24.17 -20.69 19.75
N PRO A 237 24.55 -21.74 18.99
CA PRO A 237 24.34 -21.79 17.54
C PRO A 237 22.90 -21.53 17.10
N GLU A 238 21.91 -22.02 17.85
CA GLU A 238 20.49 -21.82 17.55
C GLU A 238 20.05 -20.37 17.80
N VAL A 239 20.56 -19.71 18.83
CA VAL A 239 20.32 -18.27 19.07
C VAL A 239 20.91 -17.43 17.94
N ARG A 240 22.12 -17.76 17.47
CA ARG A 240 22.72 -17.07 16.32
C ARG A 240 21.90 -17.29 15.04
N LYS A 241 21.41 -18.50 14.82
CA LYS A 241 20.56 -18.83 13.67
C LYS A 241 19.25 -18.03 13.72
N ALA A 242 18.59 -17.97 14.88
CA ALA A 242 17.38 -17.18 15.07
C ALA A 242 17.62 -15.69 14.81
N LEU A 243 18.71 -15.11 15.35
CA LEU A 243 19.08 -13.71 15.10
C LEU A 243 19.32 -13.39 13.62
N ARG A 244 19.96 -14.30 12.86
CA ARG A 244 20.15 -14.14 11.42
C ARG A 244 18.82 -14.11 10.67
N VAL A 245 17.87 -14.95 11.07
CA VAL A 245 16.53 -14.99 10.48
C VAL A 245 15.78 -13.70 10.77
N VAL A 246 15.76 -13.21 12.02
CA VAL A 246 15.16 -11.89 12.36
C VAL A 246 15.79 -10.78 11.51
N ALA A 247 17.12 -10.78 11.38
CA ALA A 247 17.84 -9.79 10.59
C ALA A 247 17.48 -9.83 9.09
N ALA A 248 17.18 -11.01 8.54
CA ALA A 248 16.76 -11.17 7.16
C ALA A 248 15.37 -10.56 6.88
N PHE A 249 14.50 -10.47 7.89
CA PHE A 249 13.19 -9.81 7.82
C PHE A 249 13.25 -8.31 8.15
N GLY A 250 14.44 -7.75 8.37
CA GLY A 250 14.62 -6.33 8.67
C GLY A 250 14.46 -6.01 10.15
N ALA A 251 13.67 -4.97 10.46
CA ALA A 251 13.60 -4.40 11.81
C ALA A 251 12.65 -5.14 12.76
N LYS A 252 11.67 -5.90 12.23
CA LYS A 252 10.59 -6.53 12.99
C LYS A 252 10.23 -7.89 12.37
N CYS A 253 9.94 -8.89 13.19
CA CYS A 253 9.53 -10.22 12.75
C CYS A 253 8.45 -10.79 13.69
N GLN A 254 7.40 -11.39 13.12
CA GLN A 254 6.34 -12.04 13.89
C GLN A 254 6.73 -13.46 14.31
N GLU A 255 6.24 -13.91 15.47
CA GLU A 255 6.47 -15.26 16.00
C GLU A 255 6.00 -16.36 15.04
N VAL A 256 4.86 -16.14 14.36
CA VAL A 256 4.28 -17.08 13.38
C VAL A 256 5.25 -17.46 12.26
N ILE A 257 6.14 -16.55 11.85
CA ILE A 257 7.15 -16.84 10.83
C ILE A 257 8.09 -17.95 11.32
N PHE A 258 8.46 -17.93 12.60
CA PHE A 258 9.30 -18.96 13.20
C PHE A 258 8.55 -20.27 13.38
N ASP A 259 7.27 -20.20 13.76
CA ASP A 259 6.41 -21.40 13.82
C ASP A 259 6.33 -22.09 12.46
N ILE A 260 6.16 -21.33 11.38
CA ILE A 260 6.16 -21.87 10.01
C ILE A 260 7.52 -22.53 9.72
N LEU A 261 8.63 -21.81 9.92
CA LEU A 261 9.99 -22.29 9.63
C LEU A 261 10.37 -23.56 10.40
N ASP A 262 9.82 -23.74 11.61
CA ASP A 262 10.10 -24.87 12.49
C ASP A 262 9.22 -26.11 12.20
N ARG A 263 8.22 -26.04 11.29
CA ARG A 263 7.28 -27.16 11.03
C ARG A 263 7.92 -28.46 10.57
N ASP A 264 9.01 -28.39 9.80
CA ASP A 264 9.74 -29.58 9.34
C ASP A 264 10.74 -30.11 10.38
N LEU A 265 10.87 -29.46 11.56
CA LEU A 265 11.73 -29.95 12.63
C LEU A 265 11.07 -31.09 13.40
N PRO A 266 11.85 -32.07 13.92
CA PRO A 266 11.32 -33.10 14.80
C PRO A 266 10.61 -32.48 16.01
N GLU A 267 9.54 -33.13 16.51
CA GLU A 267 8.68 -32.64 17.60
C GLU A 267 9.45 -32.25 18.89
N LYS A 268 10.63 -32.83 19.11
CA LYS A 268 11.54 -32.47 20.23
C LYS A 268 12.30 -31.15 20.05
N GLN A 269 12.31 -30.59 18.85
CA GLN A 269 12.98 -29.34 18.46
C GLN A 269 11.96 -28.26 18.03
N ALA A 270 10.68 -28.62 17.87
CA ALA A 270 9.61 -27.66 17.64
C ALA A 270 9.51 -26.68 18.82
N GLY A 271 9.49 -25.37 18.54
CA GLY A 271 9.53 -24.32 19.56
C GLY A 271 10.92 -23.98 20.12
N SER A 272 11.97 -24.67 19.67
CA SER A 272 13.35 -24.37 20.10
C SER A 272 13.85 -23.01 19.58
N THR A 273 13.34 -22.55 18.43
CA THR A 273 13.69 -21.24 17.88
C THR A 273 13.07 -20.10 18.70
N ILE A 274 11.84 -20.25 19.19
CA ILE A 274 11.20 -19.28 20.09
C ILE A 274 11.96 -19.19 21.41
N ALA A 275 12.32 -20.32 22.02
CA ALA A 275 13.17 -20.33 23.22
C ALA A 275 14.51 -19.62 22.97
N SER A 276 15.09 -19.79 21.77
CA SER A 276 16.32 -19.10 21.37
C SER A 276 16.13 -17.58 21.21
N LEU A 277 14.96 -17.13 20.74
CA LEU A 277 14.61 -15.70 20.67
C LEU A 277 14.41 -15.11 22.06
N ASP A 278 13.79 -15.84 23.00
CA ASP A 278 13.64 -15.39 24.39
C ASP A 278 14.99 -15.25 25.11
N VAL A 279 15.97 -16.10 24.78
CA VAL A 279 17.37 -15.91 25.21
C VAL A 279 17.92 -14.61 24.61
N ALA A 280 17.72 -14.33 23.32
CA ALA A 280 18.16 -13.07 22.72
C ALA A 280 17.47 -11.83 23.30
N VAL A 281 16.22 -11.94 23.75
CA VAL A 281 15.51 -10.89 24.51
C VAL A 281 16.16 -10.68 25.87
N THR A 282 16.47 -11.76 26.59
CA THR A 282 17.15 -11.72 27.89
C THR A 282 18.55 -11.09 27.78
N GLU A 283 19.26 -11.36 26.68
CA GLU A 283 20.56 -10.78 26.33
C GLU A 283 20.49 -9.30 25.89
N GLY A 284 19.28 -8.72 25.82
CA GLY A 284 19.03 -7.34 25.42
C GLY A 284 19.27 -7.06 23.93
N LEU A 285 19.34 -8.10 23.10
CA LEU A 285 19.53 -7.98 21.65
C LEU A 285 18.20 -7.74 20.93
N LEU A 286 17.14 -8.37 21.43
CA LEU A 286 15.78 -8.22 20.94
C LEU A 286 14.87 -7.61 22.02
N VAL A 287 13.77 -7.02 21.57
CA VAL A 287 12.62 -6.65 22.40
C VAL A 287 11.41 -7.40 21.85
N LYS A 288 10.69 -8.09 22.73
CA LYS A 288 9.42 -8.74 22.41
C LYS A 288 8.25 -7.85 22.83
N THR A 289 7.29 -7.66 21.93
CA THR A 289 6.01 -6.99 22.20
C THR A 289 4.90 -7.88 21.67
N ASP A 290 4.14 -8.50 22.57
CA ASP A 290 3.18 -9.57 22.24
C ASP A 290 3.85 -10.70 21.43
N THR A 291 3.52 -10.83 20.15
CA THR A 291 4.07 -11.83 19.21
C THR A 291 5.14 -11.25 18.27
N LEU A 292 5.57 -10.00 18.49
CA LEU A 292 6.50 -9.30 17.62
C LEU A 292 7.88 -9.19 18.25
N TYR A 293 8.90 -9.66 17.54
CA TYR A 293 10.30 -9.45 17.88
C TYR A 293 10.86 -8.29 17.07
N ARG A 294 11.56 -7.38 17.73
CA ARG A 294 12.34 -6.32 17.08
C ARG A 294 13.74 -6.26 17.66
N PHE A 295 14.71 -5.82 16.87
CA PHE A 295 16.01 -5.48 17.44
C PHE A 295 15.85 -4.32 18.43
N SER A 296 16.54 -4.40 19.57
CA SER A 296 16.51 -3.31 20.56
C SER A 296 17.16 -2.04 20.00
N HIS A 297 18.06 -2.18 19.01
CA HIS A 297 18.67 -1.08 18.28
C HIS A 297 19.16 -1.54 16.89
N ASP A 298 19.14 -0.65 15.91
CA ASP A 298 19.68 -0.85 14.55
C ASP A 298 21.13 -1.35 14.47
N GLN A 299 22.01 -0.94 15.39
CA GLN A 299 23.40 -1.41 15.36
C GLN A 299 23.49 -2.90 15.67
N ILE A 300 22.54 -3.42 16.46
CA ILE A 300 22.41 -4.84 16.78
C ILE A 300 21.87 -5.58 15.55
N GLN A 301 20.90 -5.01 14.84
CA GLN A 301 20.45 -5.56 13.56
C GLN A 301 21.60 -5.62 12.54
N ARG A 302 22.38 -4.54 12.40
CA ARG A 302 23.55 -4.49 11.51
C ARG A 302 24.58 -5.55 11.89
N ALA A 303 24.88 -5.70 13.18
CA ALA A 303 25.77 -6.75 13.66
C ALA A 303 25.22 -8.16 13.32
N ALA A 304 23.92 -8.39 13.49
CA ALA A 304 23.28 -9.66 13.13
C ALA A 304 23.35 -9.95 11.61
N LEU A 305 23.22 -8.93 10.76
CA LEU A 305 23.39 -9.05 9.30
C LEU A 305 24.83 -9.39 8.88
N LEU A 306 25.82 -9.06 9.70
CA LEU A 306 27.22 -9.43 9.47
C LEU A 306 27.54 -10.87 9.93
N LEU A 307 26.62 -11.54 10.64
CA LEU A 307 26.78 -12.96 10.98
C LEU A 307 26.63 -13.88 9.76
N VAL A 308 26.12 -13.36 8.65
CA VAL A 308 26.07 -14.02 7.34
C VAL A 308 27.01 -13.26 6.41
N ALA A 309 28.01 -13.95 5.86
CA ALA A 309 28.93 -13.36 4.89
C ALA A 309 28.12 -12.81 3.71
N GLU A 310 28.56 -11.68 3.15
CA GLU A 310 27.83 -11.00 2.08
C GLU A 310 27.59 -11.90 0.86
N SER A 311 28.55 -12.75 0.52
CA SER A 311 28.45 -13.78 -0.52
C SER A 311 27.36 -14.82 -0.27
N ASP A 312 27.04 -15.09 0.99
CA ASP A 312 26.13 -16.17 1.40
C ASP A 312 24.70 -15.66 1.60
N ARG A 313 24.50 -14.33 1.65
CA ARG A 313 23.19 -13.71 1.88
C ARG A 313 22.13 -14.10 0.85
N PRO A 314 22.41 -14.11 -0.47
CA PRO A 314 21.40 -14.52 -1.45
C PRO A 314 20.92 -15.97 -1.21
N ALA A 315 21.86 -16.89 -0.92
CA ALA A 315 21.54 -18.29 -0.62
C ALA A 315 20.76 -18.44 0.69
N PHE A 316 21.07 -17.61 1.69
CA PHE A 316 20.37 -17.58 2.96
C PHE A 316 18.92 -17.09 2.82
N HIS A 317 18.71 -15.97 2.11
CA HIS A 317 17.38 -15.45 1.81
C HIS A 317 16.54 -16.45 1.01
N LEU A 318 17.13 -17.05 -0.03
CA LEU A 318 16.46 -18.08 -0.83
C LEU A 318 16.04 -19.28 0.02
N LYS A 319 16.89 -19.72 0.95
CA LYS A 319 16.57 -20.83 1.86
C LYS A 319 15.37 -20.49 2.75
N ILE A 320 15.31 -19.28 3.31
CA ILE A 320 14.17 -18.84 4.13
C ILE A 320 12.90 -18.79 3.28
N GLY A 321 12.96 -18.13 2.11
CA GLY A 321 11.82 -18.00 1.20
C GLY A 321 11.26 -19.36 0.76
N ARG A 322 12.13 -20.32 0.43
CA ARG A 322 11.74 -21.70 0.07
C ARG A 322 11.03 -22.43 1.22
N LEU A 323 11.54 -22.30 2.45
CA LEU A 323 10.94 -22.94 3.62
C LEU A 323 9.55 -22.36 3.90
N LEU A 324 9.41 -21.03 3.91
CA LEU A 324 8.11 -20.38 4.06
C LEU A 324 7.14 -20.82 2.95
N CYS A 325 7.59 -20.78 1.70
CA CYS A 325 6.75 -21.19 0.57
C CYS A 325 6.24 -22.63 0.68
N LYS A 326 7.07 -23.54 1.19
CA LYS A 326 6.74 -24.96 1.33
C LYS A 326 5.83 -25.24 2.54
N GLN A 327 6.00 -24.50 3.63
CA GLN A 327 5.43 -24.83 4.94
C GLN A 327 4.18 -24.00 5.29
N SER A 328 3.93 -22.89 4.60
CA SER A 328 2.74 -22.06 4.81
C SER A 328 1.46 -22.73 4.31
N THR A 329 0.37 -22.52 5.04
CA THR A 329 -1.00 -22.78 4.53
C THR A 329 -1.39 -21.70 3.51
N GLU A 330 -2.51 -21.89 2.80
CA GLU A 330 -3.03 -20.87 1.87
C GLU A 330 -3.31 -19.52 2.57
N GLU A 331 -3.96 -19.56 3.75
CA GLU A 331 -4.28 -18.35 4.55
C GLU A 331 -3.01 -17.63 5.07
N GLU A 332 -2.00 -18.40 5.47
CA GLU A 332 -0.70 -17.86 5.88
C GLU A 332 0.06 -17.27 4.69
N MET A 333 -0.01 -17.92 3.53
CA MET A 333 0.64 -17.43 2.32
C MET A 333 0.06 -16.07 1.92
N GLU A 334 -1.26 -15.90 1.92
CA GLU A 334 -1.89 -14.60 1.64
C GLU A 334 -1.46 -13.53 2.66
N SER A 335 -1.37 -13.90 3.94
CA SER A 335 -1.00 -12.99 5.03
C SER A 335 0.48 -12.56 4.98
N TYR A 336 1.36 -13.45 4.52
CA TYR A 336 2.82 -13.26 4.53
C TYR A 336 3.44 -13.18 3.14
N ILE A 337 2.64 -13.01 2.08
CA ILE A 337 3.11 -13.09 0.70
C ILE A 337 4.25 -12.10 0.41
N PHE A 338 4.17 -10.89 0.94
CA PHE A 338 5.21 -9.86 0.76
C PHE A 338 6.55 -10.29 1.35
N VAL A 339 6.50 -10.95 2.50
CA VAL A 339 7.68 -11.46 3.19
C VAL A 339 8.29 -12.61 2.39
N VAL A 340 7.47 -13.56 1.94
CA VAL A 340 7.94 -14.70 1.13
C VAL A 340 8.61 -14.22 -0.16
N VAL A 341 7.94 -13.33 -0.89
CA VAL A 341 8.40 -12.81 -2.18
C VAL A 341 9.68 -11.97 -2.03
N ASP A 342 9.78 -11.12 -1.01
CA ASP A 342 11.01 -10.35 -0.73
C ASP A 342 12.21 -11.29 -0.46
N GLN A 343 12.02 -12.33 0.36
CA GLN A 343 13.09 -13.30 0.65
C GLN A 343 13.52 -14.08 -0.60
N LEU A 344 12.57 -14.51 -1.43
CA LEU A 344 12.90 -15.23 -2.66
C LEU A 344 13.61 -14.33 -3.68
N HIS A 345 13.17 -13.09 -3.86
CA HIS A 345 13.78 -12.15 -4.82
C HIS A 345 15.23 -11.79 -4.48
N ARG A 346 15.57 -11.63 -3.20
CA ARG A 346 16.95 -11.39 -2.74
C ARG A 346 17.91 -12.53 -3.08
N GLY A 347 17.38 -13.72 -3.33
CA GLY A 347 18.13 -14.90 -3.75
C GLY A 347 17.89 -15.34 -5.19
N SER A 348 17.12 -14.57 -5.97
CA SER A 348 16.61 -15.01 -7.28
C SER A 348 17.71 -15.31 -8.30
N ALA A 349 18.85 -14.61 -8.23
CA ALA A 349 20.01 -14.86 -9.08
C ALA A 349 20.62 -16.28 -8.92
N LEU A 350 20.28 -16.99 -7.84
CA LEU A 350 20.72 -18.37 -7.59
C LEU A 350 19.68 -19.42 -8.03
N ILE A 351 18.51 -19.00 -8.52
CA ILE A 351 17.48 -19.90 -9.01
C ILE A 351 17.85 -20.34 -10.42
N THR A 352 18.17 -21.62 -10.58
CA THR A 352 18.50 -22.23 -11.88
C THR A 352 17.39 -23.13 -12.41
N ASP A 353 16.41 -23.47 -11.58
CA ASP A 353 15.28 -24.31 -11.95
C ASP A 353 14.16 -23.45 -12.54
N ASP A 354 13.73 -23.80 -13.75
CA ASP A 354 12.71 -23.04 -14.49
C ASP A 354 11.37 -23.04 -13.77
N LEU A 355 10.98 -24.19 -13.18
CA LEU A 355 9.71 -24.30 -12.46
C LEU A 355 9.69 -23.41 -11.22
N GLU A 356 10.78 -23.39 -10.45
CA GLU A 356 10.95 -22.50 -9.31
C GLU A 356 10.91 -21.02 -9.72
N ARG A 357 11.60 -20.65 -10.80
CA ARG A 357 11.59 -19.28 -11.34
C ARG A 357 10.18 -18.85 -11.73
N THR A 358 9.46 -19.69 -12.48
CA THR A 358 8.06 -19.42 -12.85
C THR A 358 7.15 -19.33 -11.61
N ASN A 359 7.38 -20.16 -10.58
CA ASN A 359 6.62 -20.08 -9.34
C ASN A 359 6.85 -18.75 -8.62
N LEU A 360 8.08 -18.23 -8.61
CA LEU A 360 8.37 -16.90 -8.07
C LEU A 360 7.67 -15.78 -8.88
N CYS A 361 7.55 -15.91 -10.20
CA CYS A 361 6.73 -15.00 -11.01
C CYS A 361 5.25 -15.02 -10.58
N ARG A 362 4.68 -16.20 -10.30
CA ARG A 362 3.29 -16.34 -9.80
C ARG A 362 3.11 -15.72 -8.41
N LEU A 363 4.04 -15.98 -7.50
CA LEU A 363 4.00 -15.38 -6.16
C LEU A 363 4.13 -13.86 -6.23
N SER A 364 4.94 -13.33 -7.16
CA SER A 364 5.08 -11.89 -7.40
C SER A 364 3.81 -11.26 -7.94
N LEU A 365 3.11 -11.94 -8.86
CA LEU A 365 1.78 -11.53 -9.33
C LEU A 365 0.79 -11.49 -8.16
N MET A 366 0.74 -12.54 -7.35
CA MET A 366 -0.15 -12.62 -6.19
C MET A 366 0.15 -11.52 -5.16
N ALA A 367 1.43 -11.23 -4.89
CA ALA A 367 1.81 -10.09 -4.05
C ALA A 367 1.28 -8.77 -4.61
N GLY A 368 1.42 -8.54 -5.93
CA GLY A 368 0.87 -7.37 -6.59
C GLY A 368 -0.65 -7.24 -6.43
N GLU A 369 -1.39 -8.34 -6.62
CA GLU A 369 -2.84 -8.40 -6.47
C GLU A 369 -3.31 -8.13 -5.03
N VAL A 370 -2.64 -8.72 -4.03
CA VAL A 370 -2.90 -8.48 -2.61
C VAL A 370 -2.60 -7.02 -2.23
N ALA A 371 -1.47 -6.47 -2.68
CA ALA A 371 -1.12 -5.06 -2.45
C ALA A 371 -2.14 -4.09 -3.07
N SER A 372 -2.62 -4.40 -4.28
CA SER A 372 -3.60 -3.56 -4.98
C SER A 372 -4.97 -3.60 -4.31
N SER A 373 -5.44 -4.78 -3.90
CA SER A 373 -6.80 -4.99 -3.39
C SER A 373 -6.94 -4.62 -1.91
N ALA A 374 -5.97 -4.96 -1.06
CA ALA A 374 -6.07 -4.77 0.39
C ALA A 374 -5.56 -3.41 0.87
N MET A 375 -4.61 -2.79 0.15
CA MET A 375 -3.86 -1.63 0.65
C MET A 375 -3.96 -0.38 -0.25
N SER A 376 -4.51 -0.49 -1.47
CA SER A 376 -4.46 0.58 -2.48
C SER A 376 -3.04 1.13 -2.69
N ALA A 377 -2.02 0.30 -2.48
CA ALA A 377 -0.62 0.69 -2.45
C ALA A 377 0.03 0.43 -3.81
N PHE A 378 -0.25 1.31 -4.78
CA PHE A 378 0.14 1.10 -6.18
C PHE A 378 1.66 1.09 -6.43
N LEU A 379 2.45 1.84 -5.64
CA LEU A 379 3.92 1.81 -5.74
C LEU A 379 4.50 0.45 -5.33
N PRO A 380 4.18 -0.09 -4.12
CA PRO A 380 4.53 -1.47 -3.77
C PRO A 380 3.98 -2.53 -4.75
N THR A 381 2.73 -2.38 -5.21
CA THR A 381 2.16 -3.26 -6.25
C THR A 381 3.07 -3.31 -7.47
N LEU A 382 3.44 -2.16 -8.02
CA LEU A 382 4.29 -2.10 -9.21
C LEU A 382 5.68 -2.72 -8.97
N ALA A 383 6.26 -2.52 -7.78
CA ALA A 383 7.54 -3.12 -7.43
C ALA A 383 7.50 -4.65 -7.46
N PHE A 384 6.47 -5.27 -6.88
CA PHE A 384 6.31 -6.74 -6.93
C PHE A 384 6.08 -7.24 -8.35
N LEU A 385 5.21 -6.57 -9.12
CA LEU A 385 4.92 -6.97 -10.49
C LEU A 385 6.16 -6.85 -11.40
N LYS A 386 6.93 -5.76 -11.29
CA LYS A 386 8.20 -5.57 -12.02
C LYS A 386 9.26 -6.58 -11.62
N ALA A 387 9.34 -6.94 -10.34
CA ALA A 387 10.24 -7.99 -9.88
C ALA A 387 9.87 -9.35 -10.52
N GLY A 388 8.57 -9.66 -10.63
CA GLY A 388 8.08 -10.84 -11.35
C GLY A 388 8.40 -10.79 -12.85
N LEU A 389 8.19 -9.65 -13.51
CA LEU A 389 8.53 -9.46 -14.93
C LEU A 389 10.03 -9.65 -15.20
N GLY A 390 10.90 -9.16 -14.31
CA GLY A 390 12.35 -9.28 -14.44
C GLY A 390 12.88 -10.72 -14.40
N LEU A 391 12.04 -11.68 -13.99
CA LEU A 391 12.37 -13.10 -13.98
C LEU A 391 11.88 -13.85 -15.22
N LEU A 392 10.99 -13.26 -16.03
CA LEU A 392 10.46 -13.93 -17.22
C LEU A 392 11.54 -14.10 -18.30
N VAL A 393 11.49 -15.23 -19.00
CA VAL A 393 12.32 -15.54 -20.16
C VAL A 393 11.45 -15.70 -21.40
N GLU A 394 12.07 -15.75 -22.58
CA GLU A 394 11.35 -15.77 -23.86
C GLU A 394 10.45 -17.02 -24.00
N GLU A 395 10.91 -18.15 -23.48
CA GLU A 395 10.21 -19.43 -23.49
C GLU A 395 8.89 -19.41 -22.68
N ASP A 396 8.76 -18.50 -21.70
CA ASP A 396 7.55 -18.39 -20.89
C ASP A 396 6.34 -17.92 -21.69
N TRP A 397 6.54 -17.20 -22.80
CA TRP A 397 5.43 -16.76 -23.67
C TRP A 397 4.69 -17.91 -24.35
N GLU A 398 5.36 -19.06 -24.49
CA GLU A 398 4.76 -20.30 -24.98
C GLU A 398 4.32 -21.21 -23.82
N ALA A 399 5.18 -21.41 -22.82
CA ALA A 399 4.93 -22.36 -21.73
C ALA A 399 3.94 -21.84 -20.66
N HIS A 400 3.97 -20.53 -20.39
CA HIS A 400 3.25 -19.87 -19.29
C HIS A 400 2.56 -18.59 -19.76
N ARG A 401 1.93 -18.68 -20.93
CA ARG A 401 1.31 -17.55 -21.65
C ARG A 401 0.35 -16.71 -20.80
N GLN A 402 -0.53 -17.35 -20.04
CA GLN A 402 -1.50 -16.65 -19.16
C GLN A 402 -0.79 -15.81 -18.09
N LEU A 403 0.28 -16.34 -17.47
CA LEU A 403 1.05 -15.64 -16.45
C LEU A 403 1.76 -14.41 -17.03
N CYS A 404 2.35 -14.54 -18.22
CA CYS A 404 2.98 -13.42 -18.91
C CYS A 404 1.96 -12.30 -19.16
N PHE A 405 0.80 -12.62 -19.76
CA PHE A 405 -0.24 -11.63 -19.99
C PHE A 405 -0.78 -11.01 -18.70
N GLN A 406 -0.95 -11.78 -17.63
CA GLN A 406 -1.40 -11.25 -16.35
C GLN A 406 -0.39 -10.25 -15.78
N LEU A 407 0.90 -10.58 -15.75
CA LEU A 407 1.94 -9.68 -15.23
C LEU A 407 2.06 -8.40 -16.04
N PHE A 408 2.15 -8.50 -17.37
CA PHE A 408 2.27 -7.31 -18.23
C PHE A 408 1.03 -6.41 -18.15
N ASN A 409 -0.19 -6.98 -18.18
CA ASN A 409 -1.40 -6.18 -18.06
C ASN A 409 -1.53 -5.54 -16.66
N SER A 410 -1.23 -6.28 -15.59
CA SER A 410 -1.28 -5.73 -14.22
C SER A 410 -0.24 -4.61 -14.02
N CYS A 411 0.95 -4.71 -14.63
CA CYS A 411 1.92 -3.61 -14.66
C CYS A 411 1.36 -2.39 -15.39
N ALA A 412 0.84 -2.57 -16.61
CA ALA A 412 0.28 -1.48 -17.40
C ALA A 412 -0.87 -0.76 -16.69
N GLU A 413 -1.77 -1.50 -16.04
CA GLU A 413 -2.88 -0.94 -15.27
C GLU A 413 -2.41 -0.17 -14.03
N THR A 414 -1.39 -0.69 -13.33
CA THR A 414 -0.82 -0.03 -12.16
C THR A 414 -0.07 1.24 -12.57
N GLU A 415 0.68 1.21 -13.67
CA GLU A 415 1.38 2.37 -14.23
C GLU A 415 0.41 3.42 -14.76
N PHE A 416 -0.67 3.02 -15.44
CA PHE A 416 -1.76 3.93 -15.80
C PHE A 416 -2.32 4.63 -14.55
N THR A 417 -2.59 3.87 -13.49
CA THR A 417 -3.10 4.43 -12.24
C THR A 417 -2.11 5.44 -11.68
N LEU A 418 -0.81 5.11 -11.64
CA LEU A 418 0.24 6.00 -11.16
C LEU A 418 0.51 7.22 -12.07
N GLY A 419 0.03 7.23 -13.31
CA GLY A 419 0.29 8.28 -14.30
C GLY A 419 1.55 8.08 -15.15
N GLU A 420 2.18 6.90 -15.06
CA GLU A 420 3.42 6.54 -15.77
C GLU A 420 3.13 6.06 -17.19
N PHE A 421 2.59 6.95 -18.04
CA PHE A 421 2.06 6.60 -19.36
C PHE A 421 3.10 6.03 -20.33
N ASP A 422 4.35 6.49 -20.28
CA ASP A 422 5.41 5.98 -21.17
C ASP A 422 5.75 4.51 -20.86
N SER A 423 5.91 4.17 -19.57
CA SER A 423 6.17 2.79 -19.14
C SER A 423 4.96 1.89 -19.40
N MET A 424 3.75 2.40 -19.13
CA MET A 424 2.50 1.70 -19.41
C MET A 424 2.41 1.30 -20.88
N LYS A 425 2.74 2.23 -21.78
CA LYS A 425 2.72 1.98 -23.22
C LYS A 425 3.69 0.88 -23.64
N VAL A 426 4.89 0.84 -23.06
CA VAL A 426 5.86 -0.25 -23.33
C VAL A 426 5.27 -1.62 -22.97
N HIS A 427 4.61 -1.75 -21.81
CA HIS A 427 4.00 -3.00 -21.41
C HIS A 427 2.77 -3.37 -22.26
N VAL A 428 1.93 -2.38 -22.62
CA VAL A 428 0.80 -2.58 -23.54
C VAL A 428 1.27 -3.05 -24.92
N ASP A 429 2.28 -2.38 -25.49
CA ASP A 429 2.80 -2.71 -26.82
C ASP A 429 3.37 -4.14 -26.85
N GLU A 430 4.03 -4.59 -25.78
CA GLU A 430 4.51 -5.96 -25.66
C GLU A 430 3.36 -6.98 -25.64
N VAL A 431 2.28 -6.71 -24.89
CA VAL A 431 1.07 -7.55 -24.90
C VAL A 431 0.48 -7.63 -26.31
N LEU A 432 0.28 -6.48 -26.96
CA LEU A 432 -0.32 -6.41 -28.29
C LEU A 432 0.53 -7.10 -29.36
N ARG A 433 1.86 -7.04 -29.24
CA ARG A 433 2.82 -7.71 -30.13
C ARG A 433 2.80 -9.22 -29.97
N ARG A 434 2.67 -9.71 -28.74
CA ARG A 434 2.72 -11.15 -28.41
C ARG A 434 1.38 -11.86 -28.56
N ALA A 435 0.28 -11.13 -28.45
CA ALA A 435 -1.07 -11.67 -28.51
C ALA A 435 -1.42 -12.27 -29.89
N ARG A 436 -1.99 -13.48 -29.86
CA ARG A 436 -2.42 -14.27 -31.02
C ARG A 436 -3.91 -14.13 -31.28
N THR A 437 -4.69 -13.95 -30.22
CA THR A 437 -6.14 -13.81 -30.28
C THR A 437 -6.56 -12.39 -29.90
N LEU A 438 -7.79 -12.02 -30.26
CA LEU A 438 -8.36 -10.76 -29.79
C LEU A 438 -8.50 -10.74 -28.27
N GLU A 439 -8.93 -11.85 -27.68
CA GLU A 439 -9.16 -12.01 -26.24
C GLU A 439 -7.92 -11.62 -25.41
N GLU A 440 -6.73 -12.05 -25.83
CA GLU A 440 -5.46 -11.70 -25.19
C GLU A 440 -5.13 -10.20 -25.27
N LYS A 441 -5.69 -9.47 -26.26
CA LYS A 441 -5.47 -8.04 -26.47
C LYS A 441 -6.46 -7.16 -25.71
N LEU A 442 -7.63 -7.68 -25.32
CA LEU A 442 -8.73 -6.85 -24.83
C LEU A 442 -8.36 -6.05 -23.59
N ARG A 443 -7.67 -6.67 -22.62
CA ARG A 443 -7.24 -6.00 -21.39
C ARG A 443 -6.25 -4.86 -21.68
N ALA A 444 -5.24 -5.11 -22.51
CA ALA A 444 -4.27 -4.09 -22.94
C ALA A 444 -4.93 -2.96 -23.74
N TYR A 445 -5.85 -3.28 -24.66
CA TYR A 445 -6.61 -2.26 -25.39
C TYR A 445 -7.48 -1.42 -24.45
N PHE A 446 -8.07 -2.03 -23.43
CA PHE A 446 -8.88 -1.30 -22.45
C PHE A 446 -8.05 -0.28 -21.69
N THR A 447 -6.88 -0.68 -21.17
CA THR A 447 -5.92 0.23 -20.51
C THR A 447 -5.45 1.33 -21.46
N LEU A 448 -5.16 0.99 -22.72
CA LEU A 448 -4.74 1.96 -23.73
C LEU A 448 -5.83 3.01 -24.00
N VAL A 449 -7.08 2.59 -24.21
CA VAL A 449 -8.21 3.51 -24.43
C VAL A 449 -8.42 4.42 -23.21
N GLN A 450 -8.35 3.87 -21.99
CA GLN A 450 -8.40 4.67 -20.76
C GLN A 450 -7.29 5.72 -20.71
N SER A 451 -6.06 5.34 -21.03
CA SER A 451 -4.90 6.25 -21.02
C SER A 451 -5.03 7.39 -22.02
N LEU A 452 -5.50 7.11 -23.24
CA LEU A 452 -5.70 8.10 -24.29
C LEU A 452 -6.77 9.11 -23.89
N ALA A 453 -7.82 8.62 -23.22
CA ALA A 453 -8.96 9.44 -22.85
C ALA A 453 -8.66 10.41 -21.69
N VAL A 454 -7.64 10.12 -20.86
CA VAL A 454 -7.16 11.02 -19.80
C VAL A 454 -6.15 12.03 -20.33
N GLN A 455 -5.38 11.70 -21.36
CA GLN A 455 -4.33 12.57 -21.94
C GLN A 455 -4.85 13.55 -23.01
N ASP A 456 -6.09 14.03 -22.87
CA ASP A 456 -6.79 14.90 -23.85
C ASP A 456 -6.88 14.36 -25.29
N CYS A 457 -6.56 13.08 -25.51
CA CYS A 457 -6.65 12.41 -26.81
C CYS A 457 -7.98 11.65 -26.94
N ALA A 458 -9.09 12.29 -26.57
CA ALA A 458 -10.41 11.66 -26.50
C ALA A 458 -10.88 11.09 -27.85
N ASN A 459 -10.55 11.75 -28.96
CA ASN A 459 -10.88 11.23 -30.30
C ASN A 459 -10.09 9.95 -30.63
N ASP A 460 -8.83 9.87 -30.23
CA ASP A 460 -8.01 8.67 -30.45
C ASP A 460 -8.51 7.50 -29.59
N ALA A 461 -8.92 7.78 -28.35
CA ALA A 461 -9.58 6.79 -27.49
C ALA A 461 -10.85 6.22 -28.14
N ILE A 462 -11.70 7.09 -28.70
CA ILE A 462 -12.95 6.68 -29.36
C ILE A 462 -12.64 5.87 -30.64
N ASN A 463 -11.71 6.33 -31.46
CA ASN A 463 -11.30 5.63 -32.68
C ASN A 463 -10.73 4.25 -32.37
N MET A 464 -9.88 4.13 -31.34
CA MET A 464 -9.33 2.85 -30.91
C MET A 464 -10.44 1.91 -30.40
N ALA A 465 -11.40 2.42 -29.63
CA ALA A 465 -12.54 1.63 -29.20
C ALA A 465 -13.40 1.14 -30.39
N PHE A 466 -13.62 1.97 -31.42
CA PHE A 466 -14.35 1.53 -32.63
C PHE A 466 -13.62 0.42 -33.38
N ILE A 467 -12.28 0.48 -33.47
CA ILE A 467 -11.47 -0.59 -34.05
C ILE A 467 -11.68 -1.90 -33.28
N VAL A 468 -11.64 -1.85 -31.94
CA VAL A 468 -11.86 -3.04 -31.09
C VAL A 468 -13.29 -3.56 -31.22
N LEU A 469 -14.29 -2.68 -31.18
CA LEU A 469 -15.70 -3.04 -31.33
C LEU A 469 -15.98 -3.70 -32.68
N SER A 470 -15.35 -3.23 -33.76
CA SER A 470 -15.45 -3.91 -35.06
C SER A 470 -14.85 -5.32 -35.04
N GLN A 471 -13.76 -5.55 -34.30
CA GLN A 471 -13.17 -6.88 -34.13
C GLN A 471 -14.03 -7.80 -33.24
N LEU A 472 -14.80 -7.22 -32.30
CA LEU A 472 -15.79 -7.93 -31.48
C LEU A 472 -17.11 -8.22 -32.22
N GLY A 473 -17.22 -7.85 -33.49
CA GLY A 473 -18.44 -8.04 -34.29
C GLY A 473 -19.56 -7.04 -33.97
N GLU A 474 -19.23 -5.92 -33.33
CA GLU A 474 -20.14 -4.80 -33.01
C GLU A 474 -19.66 -3.49 -33.64
N PRO A 475 -19.51 -3.42 -34.98
CA PRO A 475 -19.05 -2.20 -35.63
C PRO A 475 -20.02 -1.04 -35.35
N LEU A 476 -19.45 0.09 -34.96
CA LEU A 476 -20.15 1.36 -34.88
C LEU A 476 -19.89 2.19 -36.15
N PRO A 477 -20.85 3.03 -36.57
CA PRO A 477 -20.65 3.91 -37.72
C PRO A 477 -19.54 4.94 -37.45
N ASN A 478 -18.61 5.09 -38.39
CA ASN A 478 -17.54 6.09 -38.30
C ASN A 478 -18.03 7.53 -38.54
N MET A 479 -19.22 7.69 -39.10
CA MET A 479 -19.87 8.98 -39.40
C MET A 479 -21.29 8.96 -38.87
N TRP A 480 -21.78 10.11 -38.41
CA TRP A 480 -23.15 10.25 -37.92
C TRP A 480 -23.99 11.10 -38.86
N SER A 481 -25.29 10.84 -38.88
CA SER A 481 -26.29 11.70 -39.51
C SER A 481 -27.54 11.76 -38.63
N GLU A 482 -28.30 12.85 -38.69
CA GLU A 482 -29.54 12.97 -37.92
C GLU A 482 -30.54 11.86 -38.23
N ALA A 483 -30.60 11.41 -39.49
CA ALA A 483 -31.48 10.31 -39.90
C ALA A 483 -31.07 8.99 -39.24
N MET A 484 -29.76 8.70 -39.16
CA MET A 484 -29.23 7.53 -38.47
C MET A 484 -29.53 7.58 -36.97
N VAL A 485 -29.30 8.73 -36.32
CA VAL A 485 -29.58 8.90 -34.89
C VAL A 485 -31.06 8.67 -34.59
N LYS A 486 -31.96 9.22 -35.41
CA LYS A 486 -33.41 9.00 -35.28
C LYS A 486 -33.79 7.53 -35.48
N MET A 487 -33.20 6.86 -36.47
CA MET A 487 -33.42 5.44 -36.73
C MET A 487 -32.99 4.58 -35.54
N GLU A 488 -31.78 4.80 -35.02
CA GLU A 488 -31.23 4.11 -33.85
C GLU A 488 -32.12 4.23 -32.61
N ILE A 489 -32.61 5.44 -32.34
CA ILE A 489 -33.56 5.69 -31.24
C ILE A 489 -34.88 4.96 -31.49
N THR A 490 -35.46 5.08 -32.69
CA THR A 490 -36.79 4.51 -32.99
C THR A 490 -36.77 2.98 -32.90
N GLU A 491 -35.71 2.35 -33.39
CA GLU A 491 -35.54 0.90 -33.30
C GLU A 491 -35.40 0.45 -31.84
N THR A 492 -34.66 1.20 -31.03
CA THR A 492 -34.49 0.92 -29.60
C THR A 492 -35.80 1.12 -28.83
N GLU A 493 -36.55 2.18 -29.11
CA GLU A 493 -37.88 2.41 -28.52
C GLU A 493 -38.86 1.29 -28.88
N SER A 494 -38.83 0.79 -30.12
CA SER A 494 -39.69 -0.31 -30.56
C SER A 494 -39.42 -1.59 -29.76
N LEU A 495 -38.16 -1.87 -29.43
CA LEU A 495 -37.79 -3.03 -28.61
C LEU A 495 -38.14 -2.81 -27.13
N LEU A 496 -37.83 -1.64 -26.58
CA LEU A 496 -38.15 -1.29 -25.19
C LEU A 496 -39.66 -1.26 -24.91
N SER A 497 -40.48 -0.87 -25.89
CA SER A 497 -41.94 -0.85 -25.74
C SER A 497 -42.55 -2.23 -25.49
N GLN A 498 -41.81 -3.31 -25.80
CA GLN A 498 -42.22 -4.70 -25.58
C GLN A 498 -41.75 -5.23 -24.22
N GLU A 499 -41.01 -4.43 -23.45
CA GLU A 499 -40.33 -4.85 -22.22
C GLU A 499 -40.82 -4.04 -21.01
N THR A 500 -41.11 -4.73 -19.92
CA THR A 500 -41.36 -4.10 -18.61
C THR A 500 -40.05 -4.03 -17.79
N GLU A 501 -40.03 -3.21 -16.74
CA GLU A 501 -38.87 -3.18 -15.82
C GLU A 501 -38.60 -4.55 -15.21
N ASP A 502 -39.65 -5.22 -14.73
CA ASP A 502 -39.56 -6.57 -14.18
C ASP A 502 -39.04 -7.57 -15.21
N SER A 503 -39.46 -7.45 -16.48
CA SER A 503 -38.94 -8.29 -17.56
C SER A 503 -37.44 -8.09 -17.77
N LEU A 504 -36.99 -6.84 -17.84
CA LEU A 504 -35.57 -6.50 -18.03
C LEU A 504 -34.72 -6.93 -16.83
N LEU A 505 -35.23 -6.80 -15.60
CA LEU A 505 -34.56 -7.28 -14.39
C LEU A 505 -34.54 -8.82 -14.32
N ALA A 506 -35.59 -9.49 -14.81
CA ALA A 506 -35.69 -10.94 -14.86
C ALA A 506 -34.89 -11.55 -16.03
N LYS A 507 -34.42 -10.76 -17.00
CA LYS A 507 -33.56 -11.27 -18.07
C LYS A 507 -32.32 -11.95 -17.50
N LYS A 508 -31.92 -13.01 -18.20
CA LYS A 508 -30.70 -13.77 -17.89
C LYS A 508 -29.47 -12.88 -18.01
N THR A 509 -28.45 -13.23 -17.24
CA THR A 509 -27.12 -12.65 -17.40
C THR A 509 -26.61 -12.92 -18.82
N MET A 510 -26.05 -11.90 -19.46
CA MET A 510 -25.41 -12.01 -20.78
C MET A 510 -24.30 -13.06 -20.71
N ILE A 511 -24.34 -14.08 -21.58
CA ILE A 511 -23.34 -15.18 -21.59
C ILE A 511 -22.25 -14.95 -22.65
N ASP A 512 -22.59 -14.26 -23.74
CA ASP A 512 -21.67 -14.00 -24.84
C ASP A 512 -20.56 -13.01 -24.39
N GLU A 513 -19.35 -13.52 -24.19
CA GLU A 513 -18.18 -12.75 -23.77
C GLU A 513 -17.81 -11.66 -24.78
N GLY A 514 -18.01 -11.88 -26.08
CA GLY A 514 -17.78 -10.87 -27.11
C GLY A 514 -18.71 -9.67 -26.93
N LYS A 515 -19.99 -9.92 -26.63
CA LYS A 515 -20.97 -8.85 -26.32
C LYS A 515 -20.69 -8.18 -24.98
N GLN A 516 -20.28 -8.92 -23.95
CA GLN A 516 -19.89 -8.32 -22.67
C GLN A 516 -18.70 -7.36 -22.85
N ASN A 517 -17.68 -7.77 -23.60
CA ASN A 517 -16.55 -6.92 -23.92
C ASN A 517 -16.97 -5.71 -24.76
N ALA A 518 -17.89 -5.87 -25.72
CA ALA A 518 -18.42 -4.75 -26.47
C ALA A 518 -19.16 -3.74 -25.58
N MET A 519 -19.98 -4.23 -24.63
CA MET A 519 -20.63 -3.41 -23.61
C MET A 519 -19.62 -2.65 -22.75
N MET A 520 -18.53 -3.32 -22.34
CA MET A 520 -17.46 -2.71 -21.55
C MET A 520 -16.74 -1.59 -22.32
N PHE A 521 -16.34 -1.81 -23.59
CA PHE A 521 -15.70 -0.79 -24.43
C PHE A 521 -16.64 0.38 -24.76
N MET A 522 -17.91 0.11 -25.05
CA MET A 522 -18.90 1.18 -25.24
C MET A 522 -19.09 2.00 -23.96
N GLY A 523 -19.25 1.34 -22.81
CA GLY A 523 -19.37 1.98 -21.51
C GLY A 523 -18.17 2.84 -21.14
N LEU A 524 -16.96 2.43 -21.56
CA LEU A 524 -15.73 3.21 -21.40
C LEU A 524 -15.76 4.50 -22.22
N ILE A 525 -16.22 4.47 -23.48
CA ILE A 525 -16.18 5.64 -24.36
C ILE A 525 -17.35 6.61 -24.20
N VAL A 526 -18.47 6.16 -23.62
CA VAL A 526 -19.71 6.95 -23.48
C VAL A 526 -19.48 8.36 -22.89
N PRO A 527 -18.72 8.57 -21.80
CA PRO A 527 -18.44 9.90 -21.26
C PRO A 527 -17.76 10.85 -22.27
N TYR A 528 -16.85 10.31 -23.09
CA TYR A 528 -16.09 11.07 -24.08
C TYR A 528 -16.93 11.36 -25.32
N VAL A 529 -17.76 10.41 -25.75
CA VAL A 529 -18.75 10.65 -26.81
C VAL A 529 -19.76 11.72 -26.35
N PHE A 530 -20.21 11.69 -25.09
CA PHE A 530 -21.12 12.68 -24.53
C PHE A 530 -20.52 14.09 -24.50
N SER A 531 -19.22 14.24 -24.25
CA SER A 531 -18.56 15.55 -24.21
C SER A 531 -18.10 16.06 -25.58
N GLN A 532 -17.46 15.20 -26.39
CA GLN A 532 -16.79 15.58 -27.64
C GLN A 532 -17.63 15.35 -28.90
N MET A 533 -18.54 14.36 -28.90
CA MET A 533 -19.35 13.97 -30.06
C MET A 533 -20.83 13.81 -29.70
N LYS A 534 -21.41 14.86 -29.09
CA LYS A 534 -22.79 14.88 -28.57
C LYS A 534 -23.85 14.25 -29.48
N PRO A 535 -23.90 14.54 -30.80
CA PRO A 535 -24.92 13.96 -31.67
C PRO A 535 -24.79 12.44 -31.84
N PHE A 536 -23.61 11.87 -31.59
CA PHE A 536 -23.35 10.44 -31.71
C PHE A 536 -23.66 9.66 -30.42
N PHE A 537 -23.79 10.35 -29.27
CA PHE A 537 -24.09 9.72 -27.99
C PHE A 537 -25.29 8.76 -28.04
N PRO A 538 -26.44 9.11 -28.68
CA PRO A 538 -27.55 8.17 -28.77
C PRO A 538 -27.23 6.88 -29.54
N VAL A 539 -26.35 6.92 -30.54
CA VAL A 539 -26.01 5.73 -31.35
C VAL A 539 -25.34 4.67 -30.49
N VAL A 540 -24.35 5.08 -29.67
CA VAL A 540 -23.63 4.16 -28.78
C VAL A 540 -24.56 3.58 -27.72
N VAL A 541 -25.32 4.44 -27.05
CA VAL A 541 -26.21 4.04 -25.95
C VAL A 541 -27.36 3.15 -26.47
N CYS A 542 -27.97 3.49 -27.60
CA CYS A 542 -29.01 2.66 -28.22
C CYS A 542 -28.48 1.26 -28.58
N ARG A 543 -27.24 1.16 -29.09
CA ARG A 543 -26.61 -0.14 -29.32
C ARG A 543 -26.46 -0.94 -28.03
N MET A 544 -25.98 -0.33 -26.94
CA MET A 544 -25.86 -1.00 -25.63
C MET A 544 -27.21 -1.49 -25.10
N VAL A 545 -28.28 -0.71 -25.26
CA VAL A 545 -29.64 -1.11 -24.84
C VAL A 545 -30.10 -2.32 -25.63
N ARG A 546 -29.95 -2.29 -26.96
CA ARG A 546 -30.34 -3.41 -27.83
C ARG A 546 -29.59 -4.70 -27.47
N LEU A 547 -28.28 -4.61 -27.22
CA LEU A 547 -27.52 -5.77 -26.75
C LEU A 547 -28.03 -6.32 -25.43
N SER A 548 -28.38 -5.44 -24.49
CA SER A 548 -28.94 -5.83 -23.18
C SER A 548 -30.30 -6.53 -23.31
N ILE A 549 -31.14 -6.11 -24.27
CA ILE A 549 -32.45 -6.72 -24.52
C ILE A 549 -32.31 -8.08 -25.22
N LEU A 550 -31.45 -8.15 -26.24
CA LEU A 550 -31.33 -9.31 -27.13
C LEU A 550 -30.45 -10.44 -26.55
N HIS A 551 -29.38 -10.09 -25.85
CA HIS A 551 -28.38 -11.05 -25.37
C HIS A 551 -28.39 -11.24 -23.85
N GLY A 552 -29.26 -10.54 -23.13
CA GLY A 552 -29.34 -10.54 -21.68
C GLY A 552 -28.60 -9.35 -21.05
N VAL A 553 -28.82 -9.15 -19.76
CA VAL A 553 -28.25 -8.00 -19.03
C VAL A 553 -26.87 -8.33 -18.47
N CYS A 554 -25.99 -7.33 -18.41
CA CYS A 554 -24.65 -7.45 -17.82
C CYS A 554 -24.39 -6.28 -16.88
N ARG A 555 -23.22 -6.28 -16.24
CA ARG A 555 -22.77 -5.22 -15.34
C ARG A 555 -22.87 -3.81 -15.98
N ASP A 556 -22.40 -3.64 -17.21
CA ASP A 556 -22.44 -2.36 -17.93
C ASP A 556 -23.84 -1.99 -18.46
N SER A 557 -24.82 -2.89 -18.39
CA SER A 557 -26.22 -2.57 -18.70
C SER A 557 -26.79 -1.52 -17.73
N ALA A 558 -26.32 -1.48 -16.47
CA ALA A 558 -26.75 -0.46 -15.51
C ALA A 558 -26.44 0.96 -16.02
N TYR A 559 -25.19 1.22 -16.39
CA TYR A 559 -24.78 2.51 -16.94
C TYR A 559 -25.47 2.81 -18.27
N CYS A 560 -25.66 1.80 -19.11
CA CYS A 560 -26.43 1.91 -20.35
C CYS A 560 -27.85 2.45 -20.14
N PHE A 561 -28.64 1.86 -19.24
CA PHE A 561 -30.02 2.32 -18.99
C PHE A 561 -30.06 3.71 -18.35
N ALA A 562 -29.08 4.05 -17.49
CA ALA A 562 -28.94 5.42 -16.98
C ALA A 562 -28.68 6.40 -18.14
N CYS A 563 -27.76 6.10 -19.04
CA CYS A 563 -27.49 6.94 -20.20
C CYS A 563 -28.69 7.03 -21.16
N TYR A 564 -29.44 5.95 -21.33
CA TYR A 564 -30.68 5.98 -22.12
C TYR A 564 -31.74 6.86 -21.46
N GLY A 565 -31.84 6.86 -20.14
CA GLY A 565 -32.70 7.77 -19.40
C GLY A 565 -32.36 9.26 -19.66
N ILE A 566 -31.07 9.59 -19.81
CA ILE A 566 -30.64 10.94 -20.22
C ILE A 566 -31.16 11.28 -21.62
N ILE A 567 -31.10 10.33 -22.57
CA ILE A 567 -31.64 10.50 -23.94
C ILE A 567 -33.15 10.74 -23.88
N SER A 568 -33.88 9.94 -23.11
CA SER A 568 -35.32 10.09 -22.91
C SER A 568 -35.69 11.48 -22.39
N CYS A 569 -34.98 12.00 -21.39
CA CYS A 569 -35.22 13.34 -20.85
C CYS A 569 -34.82 14.45 -21.83
N ARG A 570 -33.58 14.43 -22.34
CA ARG A 570 -32.98 15.59 -23.06
C ARG A 570 -33.27 15.62 -24.56
N VAL A 571 -33.41 14.46 -25.19
CA VAL A 571 -33.61 14.35 -26.65
C VAL A 571 -35.09 14.15 -26.97
N LEU A 572 -35.78 13.30 -26.20
CA LEU A 572 -37.17 12.92 -26.48
C LEU A 572 -38.22 13.69 -25.67
N GLY A 573 -37.80 14.41 -24.61
CA GLY A 573 -38.72 15.11 -23.71
C GLY A 573 -39.62 14.18 -22.88
N LYS A 574 -39.28 12.89 -22.78
CA LYS A 574 -40.03 11.86 -22.06
C LYS A 574 -39.47 11.70 -20.64
N TYR A 575 -39.75 12.67 -19.77
CA TYR A 575 -39.16 12.73 -18.42
C TYR A 575 -39.50 11.53 -17.52
N TYR A 576 -40.76 11.07 -17.54
CA TYR A 576 -41.18 9.90 -16.77
C TYR A 576 -40.47 8.62 -17.22
N GLU A 577 -40.30 8.44 -18.54
CA GLU A 577 -39.55 7.30 -19.08
C GLU A 577 -38.07 7.41 -18.72
N GLY A 578 -37.50 8.62 -18.74
CA GLY A 578 -36.13 8.84 -18.26
C GLY A 578 -35.95 8.43 -16.81
N TYR A 579 -36.85 8.88 -15.92
CA TYR A 579 -36.83 8.52 -14.49
C TYR A 579 -37.00 7.01 -14.27
N ARG A 580 -37.91 6.38 -15.03
CA ARG A 580 -38.10 4.93 -15.06
C ARG A 580 -36.81 4.18 -15.39
N MET A 581 -36.12 4.59 -16.46
CA MET A 581 -34.83 4.01 -16.86
C MET A 581 -33.72 4.25 -15.83
N GLY A 582 -33.74 5.40 -15.15
CA GLY A 582 -32.83 5.70 -14.04
C GLY A 582 -33.02 4.75 -12.85
N LYS A 583 -34.26 4.41 -12.49
CA LYS A 583 -34.55 3.40 -11.46
C LYS A 583 -34.09 2.00 -11.86
N LEU A 584 -34.39 1.61 -13.10
CA LEU A 584 -33.94 0.33 -13.65
C LEU A 584 -32.40 0.20 -13.59
N ALA A 585 -31.68 1.27 -13.93
CA ALA A 585 -30.22 1.31 -13.85
C ALA A 585 -29.69 1.03 -12.44
N LEU A 586 -30.30 1.65 -11.41
CA LEU A 586 -29.94 1.41 -10.01
C LEU A 586 -30.23 -0.04 -9.60
N SER A 587 -31.38 -0.59 -9.98
CA SER A 587 -31.72 -1.99 -9.68
C SER A 587 -30.81 -3.01 -10.38
N ILE A 588 -30.35 -2.73 -11.60
CA ILE A 588 -29.36 -3.56 -12.30
C ILE A 588 -27.99 -3.43 -11.64
N MET A 589 -27.59 -2.22 -11.24
CA MET A 589 -26.33 -1.98 -10.51
C MET A 589 -26.30 -2.82 -9.22
N ASP A 590 -27.40 -2.83 -8.46
CA ASP A 590 -27.53 -3.64 -7.25
C ASP A 590 -27.48 -5.15 -7.56
N LYS A 591 -28.20 -5.60 -8.60
CA LYS A 591 -28.21 -7.02 -9.04
C LYS A 591 -26.81 -7.55 -9.37
N PHE A 592 -25.95 -6.72 -9.96
CA PHE A 592 -24.59 -7.10 -10.37
C PHE A 592 -23.51 -6.65 -9.38
N GLU A 593 -23.90 -6.12 -8.21
CA GLU A 593 -22.98 -5.57 -7.20
C GLU A 593 -21.93 -4.62 -7.79
N ALA A 594 -22.35 -3.82 -8.78
CA ALA A 594 -21.48 -2.98 -9.62
C ALA A 594 -21.10 -1.66 -8.92
N THR A 595 -20.61 -1.75 -7.68
CA THR A 595 -20.35 -0.63 -6.77
C THR A 595 -19.32 0.36 -7.30
N ASP A 596 -18.35 -0.08 -8.09
CA ASP A 596 -17.37 0.76 -8.76
C ASP A 596 -17.96 1.61 -9.92
N GLN A 597 -19.21 1.34 -10.34
CA GLN A 597 -19.96 2.21 -11.26
C GLN A 597 -20.87 3.21 -10.55
N LEU A 598 -20.98 3.15 -9.22
CA LEU A 598 -21.94 3.92 -8.43
C LEU A 598 -21.81 5.41 -8.69
N ALA A 599 -20.58 5.96 -8.70
CA ALA A 599 -20.38 7.39 -8.89
C ALA A 599 -20.96 7.87 -10.24
N ARG A 600 -20.57 7.24 -11.35
CA ARG A 600 -21.04 7.61 -12.70
C ARG A 600 -22.54 7.38 -12.91
N ILE A 601 -23.10 6.28 -12.38
CA ILE A 601 -24.53 6.01 -12.44
C ILE A 601 -25.30 7.02 -11.61
N SER A 602 -24.83 7.36 -10.40
CA SER A 602 -25.47 8.33 -9.52
C SER A 602 -25.49 9.72 -10.14
N VAL A 603 -24.40 10.15 -10.78
CA VAL A 603 -24.36 11.43 -11.52
C VAL A 603 -25.37 11.42 -12.67
N ALA A 604 -25.46 10.34 -13.43
CA ALA A 604 -26.43 10.21 -14.52
C ALA A 604 -27.87 10.25 -14.01
N VAL A 605 -28.21 9.45 -13.00
CA VAL A 605 -29.56 9.32 -12.46
C VAL A 605 -29.96 10.56 -11.69
N TYR A 606 -29.25 10.89 -10.60
CA TYR A 606 -29.66 11.97 -9.70
C TYR A 606 -29.30 13.36 -10.20
N GLY A 607 -28.30 13.48 -11.07
CA GLY A 607 -27.84 14.78 -11.59
C GLY A 607 -28.48 15.18 -12.92
N LEU A 608 -28.85 14.23 -13.77
CA LEU A 608 -29.28 14.52 -15.15
C LEU A 608 -30.70 14.02 -15.47
N ILE A 609 -31.26 13.12 -14.65
CA ILE A 609 -32.59 12.52 -14.86
C ILE A 609 -33.57 12.96 -13.76
N SER A 610 -33.32 12.59 -12.51
CA SER A 610 -34.28 12.77 -11.41
C SER A 610 -34.60 14.23 -11.13
N THR A 611 -33.71 15.17 -11.46
CA THR A 611 -33.97 16.62 -11.32
C THR A 611 -35.17 17.12 -12.13
N TRP A 612 -35.64 16.36 -13.13
CA TRP A 612 -36.83 16.70 -13.93
C TRP A 612 -38.14 16.26 -13.26
N THR A 613 -38.09 15.32 -12.33
CA THR A 613 -39.27 14.67 -11.72
C THR A 613 -39.29 14.74 -10.20
N GLU A 614 -38.15 15.02 -9.57
CA GLU A 614 -37.98 15.09 -8.12
C GLU A 614 -37.32 16.40 -7.68
N PRO A 615 -37.58 16.87 -6.45
CA PRO A 615 -36.86 18.00 -5.87
C PRO A 615 -35.36 17.71 -5.73
N ILE A 616 -34.53 18.72 -6.01
CA ILE A 616 -33.07 18.60 -5.93
C ILE A 616 -32.56 18.17 -4.54
N GLN A 617 -33.32 18.48 -3.48
CA GLN A 617 -33.03 18.08 -2.11
C GLN A 617 -33.01 16.56 -1.91
N VAL A 618 -33.81 15.82 -2.70
CA VAL A 618 -33.84 14.35 -2.69
C VAL A 618 -32.61 13.79 -3.42
N CYS A 619 -32.16 14.47 -4.47
CA CYS A 619 -31.02 14.05 -5.28
C CYS A 619 -29.66 14.32 -4.61
N PHE A 620 -29.56 15.40 -3.84
CA PHE A 620 -28.30 15.91 -3.31
C PHE A 620 -27.51 14.91 -2.43
N PRO A 621 -28.12 14.14 -1.51
CA PRO A 621 -27.38 13.15 -0.72
C PRO A 621 -26.72 12.07 -1.57
N HIS A 622 -27.39 11.63 -2.65
CA HIS A 622 -26.85 10.63 -3.56
C HIS A 622 -25.69 11.18 -4.41
N LEU A 623 -25.78 12.45 -4.84
CA LEU A 623 -24.69 13.12 -5.54
C LEU A 623 -23.49 13.37 -4.63
N LYS A 624 -23.70 13.72 -3.35
CA LYS A 624 -22.62 13.84 -2.38
C LYS A 624 -21.91 12.51 -2.18
N ARG A 625 -22.66 11.43 -1.98
CA ARG A 625 -22.11 10.07 -1.90
C ARG A 625 -21.32 9.68 -3.15
N ALA A 626 -21.76 10.11 -4.33
CA ALA A 626 -21.04 9.86 -5.58
C ALA A 626 -19.66 10.53 -5.60
N ILE A 627 -19.53 11.76 -5.08
CA ILE A 627 -18.25 12.48 -4.96
C ILE A 627 -17.33 11.82 -3.94
N ASP A 628 -17.88 11.35 -2.81
CA ASP A 628 -17.08 10.71 -1.77
C ASP A 628 -16.45 9.38 -2.25
N ILE A 629 -17.12 8.68 -3.17
CA ILE A 629 -16.69 7.39 -3.73
C ILE A 629 -15.81 7.55 -4.97
N GLY A 630 -16.04 8.58 -5.81
CA GLY A 630 -15.48 8.71 -7.15
C GLY A 630 -14.77 10.04 -7.41
#